data_AF-A0A0K0E8W8-F1
#
_entry.id   AF-A0A0K0E8W8-F1
#
_cell.length_a   1.000
_cell.length_b   1.000
_cell.length_c   1.000
_cell.angle_alpha   90.00
_cell.angle_beta   90.00
_cell.angle_gamma   90.00
#
_symmetry.space_group_name_H-M   'P 1'
#
loop_
_entity.id
_entity.type
_entity.pdbx_description
1 polymer ?
#
loop_
_entity_poly.entity_id
_entity_poly.type
_entity_poly.pdbx_seq_one_letter_code
_entity_poly.pdbx_strand_id
1 'polypeptide(L)'
;MSLRINDLFDKERIPSAHYQKWLFYIYLPIGFIIFFLRLGLGIQMFLIACILRKSYAIRSAILRVYAMLMGIVIVNKGPVEHWDNKTRLMVANHITAIDHFAIELSQSCTLPSIWDIPNFLRWTLGYVDLGAKKGREEFVKQVKAYLAHKHEECNASDTSLPLLSFPEGCITNGNKGLLKFSSWPFEVAETIQPIALTMYRPIFSELKSTVIGSPWWEDVLFFMLLPVSIIHINWLSPMHKKPDESSEEFADRCSSVLSAYLEIEKTSFTSSDVNEALRRIFRESRNNKSMASGKIAKNNVTEANLNSWALKIKQAHPKIHLSVLKDNLRTTKDPSETINIIMKGGLIAESKEAYANSKTLSEKLLKMPKDVRRLLEDRKWDLIERNRKSYLEKSRKLINDLKQQLE
;
A
#
# COMPACT_ATOMS: atom_id res chain seq x y z
N MET A 1 -30.77 -5.15 -3.23
CA MET A 1 -30.10 -4.75 -1.97
C MET A 1 -28.83 -4.04 -2.39
N SER A 2 -28.64 -2.75 -2.09
CA SER A 2 -27.47 -2.00 -2.58
C SER A 2 -26.18 -2.55 -1.96
N LEU A 3 -25.22 -2.97 -2.79
CA LEU A 3 -23.92 -3.46 -2.34
C LEU A 3 -23.20 -2.39 -1.51
N ARG A 4 -22.68 -2.74 -0.32
CA ARG A 4 -21.88 -1.80 0.48
C ARG A 4 -20.41 -1.98 0.16
N ILE A 5 -19.61 -0.91 0.33
CA ILE A 5 -18.14 -0.97 0.18
C ILE A 5 -17.53 -2.10 1.02
N ASN A 6 -18.06 -2.33 2.23
CA ASN A 6 -17.58 -3.39 3.11
C ASN A 6 -17.80 -4.81 2.57
N ASP A 7 -18.74 -5.00 1.64
CA ASP A 7 -19.03 -6.31 1.05
C ASP A 7 -18.05 -6.67 -0.08
N LEU A 8 -17.30 -5.67 -0.59
CA LEU A 8 -16.28 -5.86 -1.63
C LEU A 8 -14.97 -6.45 -1.11
N PHE A 9 -14.77 -6.49 0.22
CA PHE A 9 -13.54 -6.92 0.86
C PHE A 9 -13.81 -7.96 1.94
N ASP A 10 -12.91 -8.93 2.07
CA ASP A 10 -12.95 -9.87 3.18
C ASP A 10 -12.25 -9.30 4.43
N LYS A 11 -12.90 -9.36 5.59
CA LYS A 11 -12.38 -8.82 6.85
C LYS A 11 -11.50 -9.78 7.63
N GLU A 12 -11.76 -11.08 7.48
CA GLU A 12 -11.05 -12.14 8.17
C GLU A 12 -10.58 -13.16 7.14
N ARG A 13 -9.34 -13.66 7.32
CA ARG A 13 -8.77 -14.65 6.41
C ARG A 13 -9.33 -16.04 6.62
N ILE A 14 -9.48 -16.40 7.89
CA ILE A 14 -9.96 -17.70 8.35
C ILE A 14 -11.49 -17.65 8.36
N PRO A 15 -12.18 -18.61 7.73
CA PRO A 15 -13.63 -18.63 7.72
C PRO A 15 -14.21 -18.80 9.13
N SER A 16 -15.42 -18.28 9.31
CA SER A 16 -16.21 -18.50 10.52
C SER A 16 -16.77 -19.92 10.60
N ALA A 17 -16.82 -20.66 9.48
CA ALA A 17 -17.30 -22.03 9.48
C ALA A 17 -16.38 -22.94 10.30
N HIS A 18 -16.99 -23.58 11.31
CA HIS A 18 -16.27 -24.36 12.31
C HIS A 18 -15.44 -25.48 11.66
N TYR A 19 -16.00 -26.21 10.69
CA TYR A 19 -15.31 -27.34 10.07
C TYR A 19 -14.03 -26.93 9.32
N GLN A 20 -14.07 -25.88 8.49
CA GLN A 20 -12.88 -25.40 7.77
C GLN A 20 -11.82 -24.85 8.71
N LYS A 21 -12.26 -24.13 9.75
CA LYS A 21 -11.38 -23.58 10.78
C LYS A 21 -10.63 -24.70 11.51
N TRP A 22 -11.32 -25.76 11.93
CA TRP A 22 -10.70 -26.92 12.57
C TRP A 22 -9.77 -27.69 11.63
N LEU A 23 -10.20 -27.94 10.39
CA LEU A 23 -9.36 -28.59 9.38
C LEU A 23 -8.07 -27.80 9.13
N PHE A 24 -8.17 -26.47 9.05
CA PHE A 24 -7.02 -25.60 8.88
C PHE A 24 -6.06 -25.67 10.07
N TYR A 25 -6.56 -25.66 11.31
CA TYR A 25 -5.70 -25.79 12.49
C TYR A 25 -5.01 -27.15 12.60
N ILE A 26 -5.66 -28.23 12.21
CA ILE A 26 -5.04 -29.55 12.13
C ILE A 26 -3.96 -29.59 11.04
N TYR A 27 -4.19 -28.87 9.93
CA TYR A 27 -3.22 -28.75 8.84
C TYR A 27 -2.02 -27.88 9.19
N LEU A 28 -2.15 -26.88 10.06
CA LEU A 28 -1.09 -25.89 10.34
C LEU A 28 0.30 -26.48 10.61
N PRO A 29 0.49 -27.53 11.44
CA PRO A 29 1.81 -28.11 11.66
C PRO A 29 2.47 -28.62 10.38
N ILE A 30 1.69 -29.30 9.52
CA ILE A 30 2.14 -29.77 8.20
C ILE A 30 2.34 -28.59 7.26
N GLY A 31 1.43 -27.62 7.29
CA GLY A 31 1.50 -26.38 6.55
C GLY A 31 2.79 -25.60 6.82
N PHE A 32 3.24 -25.51 8.08
CA PHE A 32 4.51 -24.86 8.42
C PHE A 32 5.72 -25.57 7.82
N ILE A 33 5.73 -26.91 7.80
CA ILE A 33 6.80 -27.68 7.14
C ILE A 33 6.83 -27.37 5.64
N ILE A 34 5.67 -27.40 4.99
CA ILE A 34 5.51 -27.07 3.56
C ILE A 34 5.92 -25.61 3.31
N PHE A 35 5.54 -24.70 4.19
CA PHE A 35 5.86 -23.27 4.12
C PHE A 35 7.37 -23.03 4.10
N PHE A 36 8.13 -23.65 5.02
CA PHE A 36 9.59 -23.47 5.05
C PHE A 36 10.28 -24.07 3.82
N LEU A 37 9.81 -25.22 3.34
CA LEU A 37 10.29 -25.81 2.10
C LEU A 37 10.04 -24.87 0.91
N ARG A 38 8.82 -24.32 0.81
CA ARG A 38 8.42 -23.37 -0.23
C ARG A 38 9.12 -22.03 -0.11
N LEU A 39 9.46 -21.57 1.09
CA LEU A 39 10.26 -20.38 1.27
C LEU A 39 11.64 -20.54 0.59
N GLY A 40 12.26 -21.71 0.74
CA GLY A 40 13.50 -22.06 0.02
C GLY A 40 13.31 -22.08 -1.50
N LEU A 41 12.24 -22.73 -1.99
CA LEU A 41 11.92 -22.76 -3.42
C LEU A 41 11.60 -21.37 -4.00
N GLY A 42 10.91 -20.52 -3.23
CA GLY A 42 10.59 -19.15 -3.62
C GLY A 42 11.84 -18.28 -3.77
N ILE A 43 12.83 -18.45 -2.88
CA ILE A 43 14.13 -17.79 -3.03
C ILE A 43 14.85 -18.28 -4.30
N GLN A 44 14.86 -19.58 -4.57
CA GLN A 44 15.46 -20.12 -5.81
C GLN A 44 14.75 -19.60 -7.07
N MET A 45 13.43 -19.63 -7.06
CA MET A 45 12.60 -19.10 -8.14
C MET A 45 12.89 -17.62 -8.40
N PHE A 46 13.04 -16.84 -7.34
CA PHE A 46 13.41 -15.44 -7.43
C PHE A 46 14.81 -15.24 -8.04
N LEU A 47 15.80 -16.04 -7.65
CA LEU A 47 17.14 -16.03 -8.24
C LEU A 47 17.11 -16.38 -9.74
N ILE A 48 16.34 -17.40 -10.12
CA ILE A 48 16.13 -17.79 -11.53
C ILE A 48 15.47 -16.64 -12.31
N ALA A 49 14.48 -15.97 -11.71
CA ALA A 49 13.86 -14.79 -12.29
C ALA A 49 14.81 -13.58 -12.40
N CYS A 50 15.89 -13.52 -11.61
CA CYS A 50 16.92 -12.50 -11.81
C CYS A 50 17.86 -12.85 -12.97
N ILE A 51 18.12 -14.14 -13.20
CA ILE A 51 19.09 -14.62 -14.20
C ILE A 51 18.49 -14.68 -15.61
N LEU A 52 17.26 -15.19 -15.74
CA LEU A 52 16.63 -15.38 -17.06
C LEU A 52 15.90 -14.11 -17.51
N ARG A 53 16.14 -13.63 -18.73
CA ARG A 53 15.39 -12.49 -19.31
C ARG A 53 13.90 -12.82 -19.49
N LYS A 54 13.02 -11.82 -19.28
CA LYS A 54 11.55 -11.93 -19.42
C LYS A 54 11.05 -12.43 -20.78
N SER A 55 11.79 -12.19 -21.85
CA SER A 55 11.40 -12.51 -23.23
C SER A 55 11.50 -14.00 -23.58
N TYR A 56 12.17 -14.82 -22.75
CA TYR A 56 12.37 -16.23 -23.07
C TYR A 56 11.18 -17.09 -22.62
N ALA A 57 10.58 -17.82 -23.55
CA ALA A 57 9.54 -18.81 -23.24
C ALA A 57 9.99 -19.84 -22.19
N ILE A 58 11.29 -20.19 -22.18
CA ILE A 58 11.92 -21.07 -21.19
C ILE A 58 11.74 -20.53 -19.76
N ARG A 59 11.85 -19.21 -19.55
CA ARG A 59 11.62 -18.58 -18.24
C ARG A 59 10.19 -18.84 -17.78
N SER A 60 9.20 -18.61 -18.64
CA SER A 60 7.78 -18.87 -18.32
C SER A 60 7.57 -20.34 -17.96
N ALA A 61 8.12 -21.27 -18.73
CA ALA A 61 8.02 -22.71 -18.45
C ALA A 61 8.63 -23.08 -17.08
N ILE A 62 9.85 -22.61 -16.78
CA ILE A 62 10.52 -22.87 -15.49
C ILE A 62 9.73 -22.26 -14.34
N LEU A 63 9.31 -20.99 -14.45
CA LEU A 63 8.59 -20.32 -13.38
C LEU A 63 7.19 -20.90 -13.17
N ARG A 64 6.55 -21.48 -14.19
CA ARG A 64 5.31 -22.26 -14.04
C ARG A 64 5.55 -23.52 -13.21
N VAL A 65 6.64 -24.25 -13.45
CA VAL A 65 7.01 -25.42 -12.63
C VAL A 65 7.24 -25.00 -11.17
N TYR A 66 8.00 -23.92 -10.95
CA TYR A 66 8.19 -23.39 -9.60
C TYR A 66 6.85 -22.95 -8.97
N ALA A 67 5.97 -22.27 -9.69
CA ALA A 67 4.66 -21.89 -9.17
C ALA A 67 3.82 -23.11 -8.77
N MET A 68 3.83 -24.18 -9.56
CA MET A 68 3.16 -25.43 -9.20
C MET A 68 3.74 -26.02 -7.90
N LEU A 69 5.06 -26.03 -7.73
CA LEU A 69 5.71 -26.49 -6.48
C LEU A 69 5.34 -25.59 -5.28
N MET A 70 5.16 -24.30 -5.52
CA MET A 70 4.67 -23.33 -4.53
C MET A 70 3.18 -23.50 -4.21
N GLY A 71 2.47 -24.42 -4.89
CA GLY A 71 1.05 -24.65 -4.69
C GLY A 71 0.16 -23.69 -5.48
N ILE A 72 0.71 -22.95 -6.45
CA ILE A 72 -0.05 -22.04 -7.31
C ILE A 72 -0.19 -22.70 -8.68
N VAL A 73 -1.41 -23.12 -9.00
CA VAL A 73 -1.73 -23.74 -10.29
C VAL A 73 -2.47 -22.73 -11.13
N ILE A 74 -1.96 -22.47 -12.33
CA ILE A 74 -2.54 -21.52 -13.27
C ILE A 74 -3.20 -22.30 -14.39
N VAL A 75 -4.46 -21.98 -14.64
CA VAL A 75 -5.27 -22.61 -15.69
C VAL A 75 -5.79 -21.52 -16.61
N ASN A 76 -5.32 -21.54 -17.85
CA ASN A 76 -5.85 -20.67 -18.91
C ASN A 76 -7.18 -21.25 -19.41
N LYS A 77 -8.18 -20.38 -19.55
CA LYS A 77 -9.53 -20.68 -20.04
C LYS A 77 -9.99 -19.51 -20.92
N GLY A 78 -11.16 -19.67 -21.54
CA GLY A 78 -11.85 -18.61 -22.27
C GLY A 78 -12.17 -19.00 -23.71
N PRO A 79 -12.98 -18.19 -24.42
CA PRO A 79 -13.20 -18.34 -25.86
C PRO A 79 -11.90 -18.19 -26.66
N VAL A 80 -10.93 -17.45 -26.11
CA VAL A 80 -9.57 -17.38 -26.61
C VAL A 80 -8.70 -18.16 -25.62
N GLU A 81 -7.89 -19.11 -26.07
CA GLU A 81 -7.01 -19.88 -25.17
C GLU A 81 -5.77 -19.08 -24.74
N HIS A 82 -5.40 -18.06 -25.53
CA HIS A 82 -4.21 -17.26 -25.35
C HIS A 82 -4.40 -15.81 -25.84
N TRP A 83 -3.45 -14.94 -25.52
CA TRP A 83 -3.43 -13.56 -26.02
C TRP A 83 -3.27 -13.49 -27.54
N ASP A 84 -3.94 -12.54 -28.19
CA ASP A 84 -4.01 -12.41 -29.66
C ASP A 84 -2.72 -11.88 -30.32
N ASN A 85 -1.66 -11.61 -29.54
CA ASN A 85 -0.39 -10.99 -29.93
C ASN A 85 -0.49 -9.62 -30.66
N LYS A 86 -1.71 -9.16 -30.96
CA LYS A 86 -2.01 -7.91 -31.66
C LYS A 86 -2.35 -6.80 -30.68
N THR A 87 -3.01 -7.15 -29.58
CA THR A 87 -3.56 -6.19 -28.63
C THR A 87 -2.58 -5.88 -27.51
N ARG A 88 -1.89 -4.74 -27.57
CA ARG A 88 -0.78 -4.44 -26.64
C ARG A 88 -1.17 -4.05 -25.22
N LEU A 89 -2.46 -3.88 -24.93
CA LEU A 89 -2.95 -3.57 -23.59
C LEU A 89 -3.91 -4.64 -23.09
N MET A 90 -3.55 -5.27 -21.99
CA MET A 90 -4.37 -6.23 -21.26
C MET A 90 -5.01 -5.56 -20.05
N VAL A 91 -6.28 -5.86 -19.82
CA VAL A 91 -7.08 -5.29 -18.73
C VAL A 91 -7.67 -6.44 -17.94
N ALA A 92 -7.36 -6.51 -16.65
CA ALA A 92 -7.85 -7.57 -15.77
C ALA A 92 -8.52 -7.02 -14.51
N ASN A 93 -9.49 -7.76 -13.95
CA ASN A 93 -9.89 -7.54 -12.56
C ASN A 93 -8.75 -7.89 -11.61
N HIS A 94 -8.80 -7.38 -10.39
CA HIS A 94 -7.73 -7.54 -9.39
C HIS A 94 -8.28 -8.16 -8.10
N ILE A 95 -7.95 -9.43 -7.88
CA ILE A 95 -8.49 -10.30 -6.82
C ILE A 95 -7.44 -10.79 -5.82
N THR A 96 -6.15 -10.74 -6.17
CA THR A 96 -5.06 -11.16 -5.30
C THR A 96 -3.78 -10.35 -5.52
N ALA A 97 -2.89 -10.37 -4.52
CA ALA A 97 -1.56 -9.77 -4.62
C ALA A 97 -0.65 -10.42 -5.69
N ILE A 98 -0.98 -11.63 -6.18
CA ILE A 98 -0.15 -12.38 -7.14
C ILE A 98 -0.76 -12.42 -8.54
N ASP A 99 -1.82 -11.65 -8.82
CA ASP A 99 -2.51 -11.67 -10.12
C ASP A 99 -1.59 -11.31 -11.28
N HIS A 100 -0.78 -10.26 -11.13
CA HIS A 100 0.23 -9.89 -12.11
C HIS A 100 1.17 -11.06 -12.37
N PHE A 101 1.65 -11.70 -11.31
CA PHE A 101 2.56 -12.81 -11.42
C PHE A 101 1.90 -14.00 -12.14
N ALA A 102 0.64 -14.31 -11.82
CA ALA A 102 -0.11 -15.37 -12.50
C ALA A 102 -0.28 -15.09 -14.00
N ILE A 103 -0.61 -13.85 -14.38
CA ILE A 103 -0.72 -13.44 -15.78
C ILE A 103 0.67 -13.48 -16.46
N GLU A 104 1.74 -13.00 -15.82
CA GLU A 104 3.10 -13.03 -16.36
C GLU A 104 3.57 -14.46 -16.65
N LEU A 105 3.20 -15.43 -15.81
CA LEU A 105 3.46 -16.84 -16.08
C LEU A 105 2.72 -17.34 -17.30
N SER A 106 1.50 -16.85 -17.53
CA SER A 106 0.75 -17.21 -18.71
C SER A 106 1.33 -16.58 -19.97
N GLN A 107 1.49 -15.26 -19.94
CA GLN A 107 1.93 -14.41 -21.02
C GLN A 107 2.90 -13.36 -20.46
N SER A 108 4.12 -13.31 -21.00
CA SER A 108 5.11 -12.30 -20.60
C SER A 108 4.53 -10.90 -20.83
N CYS A 109 4.44 -10.12 -19.76
CA CYS A 109 3.87 -8.77 -19.77
C CYS A 109 4.62 -7.83 -18.83
N THR A 110 4.33 -6.55 -18.98
CA THR A 110 4.89 -5.45 -18.19
C THR A 110 3.77 -4.78 -17.39
N LEU A 111 4.01 -4.52 -16.11
CA LEU A 111 3.13 -3.70 -15.29
C LEU A 111 3.68 -2.29 -15.16
N PRO A 112 2.84 -1.24 -15.30
CA PRO A 112 3.22 0.10 -14.91
C PRO A 112 3.41 0.16 -13.38
N SER A 113 4.52 0.73 -12.93
CA SER A 113 4.83 0.92 -11.51
C SER A 113 3.96 2.02 -10.89
N ILE A 114 2.69 1.70 -10.63
CA ILE A 114 1.76 2.58 -9.89
C ILE A 114 1.95 2.40 -8.37
N TRP A 115 2.46 1.25 -7.95
CA TRP A 115 2.66 0.86 -6.55
C TRP A 115 4.06 1.20 -6.05
N ASP A 116 4.19 1.66 -4.79
CA ASP A 116 5.49 1.88 -4.13
C ASP A 116 6.10 0.53 -3.69
N ILE A 117 6.77 -0.13 -4.63
CA ILE A 117 7.49 -1.38 -4.40
C ILE A 117 9.00 -1.08 -4.36
N PRO A 118 9.77 -1.74 -3.47
CA PRO A 118 11.22 -1.60 -3.43
C PRO A 118 11.88 -1.73 -4.81
N ASN A 119 12.86 -0.88 -5.12
CA ASN A 119 13.52 -0.81 -6.43
C ASN A 119 14.02 -2.17 -6.94
N PHE A 120 14.50 -3.02 -6.04
CA PHE A 120 14.98 -4.36 -6.39
C PHE A 120 13.85 -5.27 -6.89
N LEU A 121 12.74 -5.34 -6.14
CA LEU A 121 11.55 -6.11 -6.55
C LEU A 121 10.97 -5.56 -7.86
N ARG A 122 11.00 -4.24 -8.01
CA ARG A 122 10.56 -3.56 -9.23
C ARG A 122 11.37 -4.00 -10.45
N TRP A 123 12.69 -4.11 -10.32
CA TRP A 123 13.56 -4.59 -11.40
C TRP A 123 13.32 -6.07 -11.70
N THR A 124 13.26 -6.94 -10.69
CA THR A 124 13.08 -8.39 -10.89
C THR A 124 11.72 -8.77 -11.45
N LEU A 125 10.67 -8.05 -11.03
CA LEU A 125 9.31 -8.20 -11.56
C LEU A 125 9.12 -7.43 -12.87
N GLY A 126 10.14 -6.71 -13.34
CA GLY A 126 10.13 -5.88 -14.55
C GLY A 126 8.98 -4.89 -14.61
N TYR A 127 8.80 -4.14 -13.53
CA TYR A 127 7.84 -3.04 -13.43
C TYR A 127 8.49 -1.77 -13.97
N VAL A 128 7.80 -1.11 -14.91
CA VAL A 128 8.34 0.05 -15.61
C VAL A 128 7.85 1.34 -14.96
N ASP A 129 8.74 2.32 -14.72
CA ASP A 129 8.28 3.67 -14.40
C ASP A 129 7.75 4.25 -15.68
N LEU A 130 6.47 4.54 -15.70
CA LEU A 130 5.90 5.38 -16.73
C LEU A 130 5.59 6.78 -16.16
N GLY A 131 6.28 7.20 -15.09
CA GLY A 131 6.15 8.57 -14.59
C GLY A 131 4.89 8.84 -13.77
N ALA A 132 4.28 7.81 -13.18
CA ALA A 132 3.09 7.95 -12.32
C ALA A 132 3.30 8.97 -11.17
N LYS A 133 4.54 9.13 -10.68
CA LYS A 133 4.90 10.12 -9.65
C LYS A 133 4.94 11.57 -10.15
N LYS A 134 5.09 11.79 -11.46
CA LYS A 134 5.19 13.13 -12.08
C LYS A 134 3.81 13.73 -12.38
N GLY A 135 2.77 12.91 -12.44
CA GLY A 135 1.39 13.33 -12.70
C GLY A 135 0.67 12.41 -13.69
N ARG A 136 -0.66 12.55 -13.78
CA ARG A 136 -1.50 11.72 -14.66
C ARG A 136 -1.21 11.94 -16.14
N GLU A 137 -1.01 13.19 -16.57
CA GLU A 137 -0.79 13.53 -17.98
C GLU A 137 0.52 12.94 -18.51
N GLU A 138 1.60 13.09 -17.75
CA GLU A 138 2.90 12.51 -18.09
C GLU A 138 2.85 10.98 -18.11
N PHE A 139 2.09 10.38 -17.18
CA PHE A 139 1.85 8.94 -17.17
C PHE A 139 1.14 8.46 -18.43
N VAL A 140 0.03 9.10 -18.81
CA VAL A 140 -0.72 8.77 -20.02
C VAL A 140 0.16 8.95 -21.27
N LYS A 141 0.96 10.02 -21.32
CA LYS A 141 1.90 10.28 -22.43
C LYS A 141 2.95 9.17 -22.56
N GLN A 142 3.59 8.78 -21.46
CA GLN A 142 4.60 7.71 -21.47
C GLN A 142 4.01 6.34 -21.79
N VAL A 143 2.79 6.05 -21.32
CA VAL A 143 2.07 4.82 -21.68
C VAL A 143 1.75 4.80 -23.17
N LYS A 144 1.25 5.91 -23.75
CA LYS A 144 1.02 6.01 -25.20
C LYS A 144 2.32 5.79 -25.99
N ALA A 145 3.42 6.39 -25.56
CA ALA A 145 4.74 6.19 -26.18
C ALA A 145 5.20 4.72 -26.10
N TYR A 146 5.03 4.08 -24.94
CA TYR A 146 5.34 2.65 -24.74
C TYR A 146 4.51 1.76 -25.69
N LEU A 147 3.19 1.99 -25.74
CA LEU A 147 2.27 1.30 -26.63
C LEU A 147 2.46 1.65 -28.11
N ALA A 148 3.28 2.65 -28.46
CA ALA A 148 3.63 3.01 -29.83
C ALA A 148 5.05 2.56 -30.23
N HIS A 149 5.77 1.82 -29.37
CA HIS A 149 7.20 1.48 -29.55
C HIS A 149 8.13 2.70 -29.68
N LYS A 150 7.72 3.86 -29.16
CA LYS A 150 8.54 5.08 -29.19
C LYS A 150 9.49 5.11 -27.99
N HIS A 151 10.55 4.33 -28.08
CA HIS A 151 11.55 4.19 -27.01
C HIS A 151 12.16 5.53 -26.57
N GLU A 152 12.40 6.44 -27.51
CA GLU A 152 13.01 7.75 -27.24
C GLU A 152 12.13 8.66 -26.37
N GLU A 153 10.81 8.49 -26.44
CA GLU A 153 9.83 9.30 -25.70
C GLU A 153 9.43 8.67 -24.35
N CYS A 154 9.87 7.44 -24.06
CA CYS A 154 9.48 6.71 -22.86
C CYS A 154 10.71 6.36 -22.00
N ASN A 155 10.54 6.28 -20.68
CA ASN A 155 11.62 5.89 -19.78
C ASN A 155 11.90 4.37 -19.78
N ALA A 156 11.27 3.61 -20.70
CA ALA A 156 11.32 2.16 -20.73
C ALA A 156 12.43 1.66 -21.67
N SER A 157 13.31 0.80 -21.16
CA SER A 157 14.40 0.19 -21.94
C SER A 157 13.91 -0.84 -22.95
N ASP A 158 12.78 -1.49 -22.70
CA ASP A 158 12.20 -2.53 -23.54
C ASP A 158 10.67 -2.30 -23.63
N THR A 159 10.14 -2.17 -24.85
CA THR A 159 8.70 -1.95 -25.13
C THR A 159 8.10 -3.12 -25.91
N SER A 160 8.83 -4.23 -26.04
CA SER A 160 8.39 -5.40 -26.80
C SER A 160 7.21 -6.14 -26.15
N LEU A 161 7.08 -6.04 -24.83
CA LEU A 161 6.07 -6.76 -24.06
C LEU A 161 4.77 -5.96 -23.94
N PRO A 162 3.60 -6.63 -23.99
CA PRO A 162 2.32 -5.98 -23.76
C PRO A 162 2.22 -5.43 -22.32
N LEU A 163 1.43 -4.37 -22.17
CA LEU A 163 1.17 -3.73 -20.88
C LEU A 163 -0.04 -4.40 -20.21
N LEU A 164 0.09 -4.76 -18.94
CA LEU A 164 -1.02 -5.20 -18.10
C LEU A 164 -1.53 -4.03 -17.26
N SER A 165 -2.84 -3.91 -17.10
CA SER A 165 -3.48 -2.92 -16.24
C SER A 165 -4.61 -3.53 -15.42
N PHE A 166 -4.72 -3.07 -14.17
CA PHE A 166 -5.81 -3.38 -13.25
C PHE A 166 -6.63 -2.11 -13.03
N PRO A 167 -7.65 -1.83 -13.86
CA PRO A 167 -8.41 -0.58 -13.80
C PRO A 167 -9.23 -0.39 -12.52
N GLU A 168 -9.47 -1.44 -11.74
CA GLU A 168 -10.06 -1.32 -10.39
C GLU A 168 -9.17 -0.47 -9.46
N GLY A 169 -7.86 -0.47 -9.68
CA GLY A 169 -6.89 0.27 -8.89
C GLY A 169 -6.60 -0.29 -7.48
N CYS A 170 -7.40 -1.23 -6.98
CA CYS A 170 -7.13 -1.97 -5.75
C CYS A 170 -7.68 -3.40 -5.81
N ILE A 171 -7.18 -4.27 -4.93
CA ILE A 171 -7.61 -5.68 -4.85
C ILE A 171 -8.98 -5.77 -4.18
N THR A 172 -9.92 -6.44 -4.81
CA THR A 172 -11.26 -6.79 -4.28
C THR A 172 -11.36 -8.29 -4.00
N ASN A 173 -12.45 -8.73 -3.37
CA ASN A 173 -12.70 -10.16 -3.15
C ASN A 173 -13.07 -10.95 -4.42
N GLY A 174 -13.34 -10.26 -5.54
CA GLY A 174 -13.70 -10.86 -6.83
C GLY A 174 -15.07 -11.55 -6.91
N ASN A 175 -15.87 -11.56 -5.84
CA ASN A 175 -17.08 -12.38 -5.75
C ASN A 175 -18.37 -11.57 -5.53
N LYS A 176 -18.27 -10.32 -5.08
CA LYS A 176 -19.44 -9.50 -4.72
C LYS A 176 -19.69 -8.37 -5.71
N GLY A 177 -18.63 -7.66 -6.07
CA GLY A 177 -18.76 -6.62 -7.06
C GLY A 177 -17.44 -6.18 -7.64
N LEU A 178 -17.55 -5.48 -8.77
CA LEU A 178 -16.45 -4.90 -9.51
C LEU A 178 -16.43 -3.39 -9.25
N LEU A 179 -15.25 -2.85 -8.94
CA LEU A 179 -15.08 -1.41 -8.78
C LEU A 179 -15.22 -0.67 -10.11
N LYS A 180 -15.57 0.61 -10.05
CA LYS A 180 -15.56 1.48 -11.21
C LYS A 180 -14.15 1.55 -11.78
N PHE A 181 -14.03 1.20 -13.05
CA PHE A 181 -12.77 1.22 -13.76
C PHE A 181 -12.23 2.63 -13.95
N SER A 182 -10.93 2.80 -13.71
CA SER A 182 -10.21 3.99 -14.12
C SER A 182 -10.21 4.12 -15.64
N SER A 183 -10.38 5.32 -16.17
CA SER A 183 -10.50 5.58 -17.61
C SER A 183 -9.16 5.62 -18.37
N TRP A 184 -8.02 5.76 -17.68
CA TRP A 184 -6.72 5.90 -18.33
C TRP A 184 -6.33 4.74 -19.27
N PRO A 185 -6.58 3.44 -18.98
CA PRO A 185 -6.21 2.37 -19.91
C PRO A 185 -6.99 2.47 -21.24
N PHE A 186 -8.20 3.01 -21.17
CA PHE A 186 -9.11 3.18 -22.29
C PHE A 186 -8.91 4.53 -23.04
N GLU A 187 -8.04 5.39 -22.51
CA GLU A 187 -7.61 6.64 -23.15
C GLU A 187 -6.35 6.43 -24.00
N VAL A 188 -5.51 5.47 -23.61
CA VAL A 188 -4.21 5.20 -24.24
C VAL A 188 -4.27 4.16 -25.36
N ALA A 189 -5.25 3.25 -25.33
CA ALA A 189 -5.37 2.17 -26.29
C ALA A 189 -6.78 2.14 -26.91
N GLU A 190 -6.82 1.95 -28.23
CA GLU A 190 -8.07 1.74 -28.97
C GLU A 190 -8.53 0.29 -28.93
N THR A 191 -7.61 -0.65 -28.72
CA THR A 191 -7.92 -2.08 -28.57
C THR A 191 -7.37 -2.59 -27.26
N ILE A 192 -8.20 -3.29 -26.50
CA ILE A 192 -7.82 -3.89 -25.23
C ILE A 192 -8.21 -5.36 -25.17
N GLN A 193 -7.44 -6.13 -24.41
CA GLN A 193 -7.69 -7.54 -24.16
C GLN A 193 -8.21 -7.70 -22.73
N PRO A 194 -9.52 -7.92 -22.53
CA PRO A 194 -10.06 -8.16 -21.20
C PRO A 194 -9.69 -9.57 -20.71
N ILE A 195 -9.40 -9.67 -19.42
CA ILE A 195 -9.05 -10.91 -18.74
C ILE A 195 -9.87 -11.00 -17.45
N ALA A 196 -10.63 -12.09 -17.30
CA ALA A 196 -11.37 -12.42 -16.09
C ALA A 196 -10.58 -13.40 -15.22
N LEU A 197 -10.08 -12.91 -14.10
CA LEU A 197 -9.40 -13.68 -13.07
C LEU A 197 -10.41 -14.22 -12.06
N THR A 198 -10.37 -15.52 -11.82
CA THR A 198 -11.04 -16.16 -10.68
C THR A 198 -10.06 -17.06 -9.94
N MET A 199 -10.26 -17.21 -8.63
CA MET A 199 -9.42 -18.08 -7.82
C MET A 199 -10.28 -18.93 -6.90
N TYR A 200 -9.90 -20.20 -6.78
CA TYR A 200 -10.49 -21.10 -5.80
C TYR A 200 -9.43 -22.02 -5.21
N ARG A 201 -9.73 -22.54 -4.02
CA ARG A 201 -8.86 -23.43 -3.25
C ARG A 201 -9.61 -24.74 -3.02
N PRO A 202 -9.17 -25.87 -3.61
CA PRO A 202 -9.91 -27.13 -3.52
C PRO A 202 -10.11 -27.66 -2.10
N ILE A 203 -9.10 -27.51 -1.23
CA ILE A 203 -9.11 -28.07 0.14
C ILE A 203 -9.71 -27.06 1.14
N PHE A 204 -9.42 -25.78 0.96
CA PHE A 204 -9.81 -24.71 1.87
C PHE A 204 -10.57 -23.61 1.12
N SER A 205 -11.74 -23.97 0.60
CA SER A 205 -12.52 -23.12 -0.29
C SER A 205 -12.99 -21.80 0.33
N GLU A 206 -13.19 -21.74 1.65
CA GLU A 206 -13.63 -20.51 2.33
C GLU A 206 -12.47 -19.66 2.86
N LEU A 207 -11.21 -20.14 2.78
CA LEU A 207 -10.05 -19.33 3.14
C LEU A 207 -9.84 -18.21 2.13
N LYS A 208 -9.87 -16.97 2.62
CA LYS A 208 -9.79 -15.78 1.79
C LYS A 208 -8.38 -15.52 1.28
N SER A 209 -8.31 -14.97 0.07
CA SER A 209 -7.05 -14.70 -0.65
C SER A 209 -6.33 -13.49 -0.08
N THR A 210 -7.07 -12.39 0.04
CA THR A 210 -6.61 -11.09 0.51
C THR A 210 -7.57 -10.60 1.58
N VAL A 211 -7.02 -9.96 2.60
CA VAL A 211 -7.80 -9.37 3.69
C VAL A 211 -7.71 -7.85 3.61
N ILE A 212 -8.77 -7.19 4.06
CA ILE A 212 -8.83 -5.75 4.10
C ILE A 212 -7.65 -5.15 4.89
N GLY A 213 -6.78 -4.44 4.18
CA GLY A 213 -5.59 -3.78 4.73
C GLY A 213 -4.47 -4.71 5.19
N SER A 214 -4.50 -5.99 4.82
CA SER A 214 -3.30 -6.84 4.91
C SER A 214 -2.25 -6.35 3.90
N PRO A 215 -0.96 -6.32 4.26
CA PRO A 215 0.08 -6.04 3.30
C PRO A 215 0.21 -7.20 2.30
N TRP A 216 0.63 -6.88 1.06
CA TRP A 216 0.75 -7.86 -0.03
C TRP A 216 1.60 -9.09 0.34
N TRP A 217 2.66 -8.90 1.13
CA TRP A 217 3.55 -9.99 1.51
C TRP A 217 2.85 -11.00 2.42
N GLU A 218 1.90 -10.57 3.25
CA GLU A 218 1.13 -11.47 4.10
C GLU A 218 0.31 -12.43 3.25
N ASP A 219 -0.34 -11.92 2.19
CA ASP A 219 -1.08 -12.75 1.24
C ASP A 219 -0.15 -13.77 0.56
N VAL A 220 1.04 -13.34 0.14
CA VAL A 220 2.06 -14.22 -0.46
C VAL A 220 2.50 -15.32 0.51
N LEU A 221 2.71 -15.00 1.79
CA LEU A 221 3.04 -16.00 2.81
C LEU A 221 1.91 -17.03 2.96
N PHE A 222 0.65 -16.59 2.91
CA PHE A 222 -0.50 -17.49 2.96
C PHE A 222 -0.63 -18.38 1.72
N PHE A 223 -0.29 -17.90 0.53
CA PHE A 223 -0.20 -18.77 -0.65
C PHE A 223 0.83 -19.89 -0.45
N MET A 224 1.98 -19.59 0.16
CA MET A 224 3.00 -20.60 0.46
C MET A 224 2.56 -21.58 1.54
N LEU A 225 1.83 -21.11 2.54
CA LEU A 225 1.32 -21.93 3.64
C LEU A 225 0.25 -22.92 3.18
N LEU A 226 -0.59 -22.55 2.22
CA LEU A 226 -1.73 -23.34 1.78
C LEU A 226 -1.37 -24.36 0.71
N PRO A 227 -2.00 -25.55 0.70
CA PRO A 227 -1.54 -26.67 -0.11
C PRO A 227 -1.64 -26.38 -1.61
N VAL A 228 -2.79 -25.90 -2.08
CA VAL A 228 -3.05 -25.59 -3.49
C VAL A 228 -4.02 -24.39 -3.59
N SER A 229 -3.66 -23.42 -4.42
CA SER A 229 -4.51 -22.33 -4.90
C SER A 229 -4.53 -22.35 -6.42
N ILE A 230 -5.72 -22.42 -7.00
CA ILE A 230 -5.90 -22.51 -8.45
C ILE A 230 -6.41 -21.17 -8.97
N ILE A 231 -5.65 -20.54 -9.86
CA ILE A 231 -5.99 -19.29 -10.51
C ILE A 231 -6.44 -19.60 -11.93
N HIS A 232 -7.68 -19.26 -12.24
CA HIS A 232 -8.24 -19.31 -13.58
C HIS A 232 -8.05 -17.95 -14.26
N ILE A 233 -7.36 -17.99 -15.39
CA ILE A 233 -7.16 -16.83 -16.26
C ILE A 233 -8.06 -17.03 -17.47
N ASN A 234 -9.19 -16.32 -17.50
CA ASN A 234 -10.16 -16.41 -18.59
C ASN A 234 -9.90 -15.26 -19.57
N TRP A 235 -9.41 -15.60 -20.77
CA TRP A 235 -9.15 -14.63 -21.82
C TRP A 235 -10.44 -14.39 -22.61
N LEU A 236 -10.96 -13.18 -22.56
CA LEU A 236 -12.17 -12.79 -23.29
C LEU A 236 -11.83 -12.37 -24.72
N SER A 237 -12.83 -12.07 -25.54
CA SER A 237 -12.56 -11.54 -26.88
C SER A 237 -11.99 -10.11 -26.78
N PRO A 238 -11.00 -9.74 -27.63
CA PRO A 238 -10.51 -8.37 -27.72
C PRO A 238 -11.65 -7.37 -27.94
N MET A 239 -11.57 -6.23 -27.29
CA MET A 239 -12.55 -5.16 -27.41
C MET A 239 -11.91 -3.95 -28.09
N HIS A 240 -12.56 -3.46 -29.13
CA HIS A 240 -12.19 -2.22 -29.82
C HIS A 240 -13.06 -1.06 -29.34
N LYS A 241 -12.47 0.12 -29.20
CA LYS A 241 -13.18 1.37 -28.94
C LYS A 241 -14.01 1.74 -30.16
N LYS A 242 -15.29 2.07 -29.96
CA LYS A 242 -16.16 2.52 -31.06
C LYS A 242 -15.82 3.97 -31.45
N PRO A 243 -16.02 4.39 -32.71
CA PRO A 243 -15.63 5.74 -33.17
C PRO A 243 -16.30 6.87 -32.39
N ASP A 244 -17.56 6.70 -31.97
CA ASP A 244 -18.34 7.72 -31.24
C ASP A 244 -18.31 7.54 -29.71
N GLU A 245 -17.55 6.56 -29.21
CA GLU A 245 -17.55 6.19 -27.79
C GLU A 245 -16.45 6.94 -27.03
N SER A 246 -16.82 7.56 -25.92
CA SER A 246 -15.87 8.18 -25.01
C SER A 246 -15.01 7.12 -24.30
N SER A 247 -13.83 7.50 -23.80
CA SER A 247 -12.99 6.56 -23.04
C SER A 247 -13.64 6.08 -21.73
N GLU A 248 -14.57 6.86 -21.17
CA GLU A 248 -15.34 6.45 -19.99
C GLU A 248 -16.43 5.43 -20.35
N GLU A 249 -17.16 5.63 -21.46
CA GLU A 249 -18.13 4.65 -21.96
C GLU A 249 -17.45 3.35 -22.38
N PHE A 250 -16.24 3.42 -22.95
CA PHE A 250 -15.47 2.22 -23.27
C PHE A 250 -15.05 1.46 -22.00
N ALA A 251 -14.58 2.17 -20.97
CA ALA A 251 -14.28 1.59 -19.67
C ALA A 251 -15.54 0.96 -19.04
N ASP A 252 -16.67 1.65 -19.16
CA ASP A 252 -17.97 1.22 -18.67
C ASP A 252 -18.43 -0.07 -19.36
N ARG A 253 -18.33 -0.14 -20.69
CA ARG A 253 -18.64 -1.32 -21.49
C ARG A 253 -17.72 -2.49 -21.15
N CYS A 254 -16.41 -2.27 -21.02
CA CYS A 254 -15.48 -3.31 -20.61
C CYS A 254 -15.81 -3.85 -19.21
N SER A 255 -16.11 -2.96 -18.26
CA SER A 255 -16.49 -3.38 -16.91
C SER A 255 -17.80 -4.18 -16.91
N SER A 256 -18.78 -3.81 -17.75
CA SER A 256 -20.05 -4.53 -17.91
C SER A 256 -19.86 -5.94 -18.49
N VAL A 257 -18.98 -6.09 -19.49
CA VAL A 257 -18.63 -7.40 -20.05
C VAL A 257 -17.95 -8.27 -18.99
N LEU A 258 -17.02 -7.70 -18.23
CA LEU A 258 -16.29 -8.43 -17.21
C LEU A 258 -17.18 -8.82 -16.03
N SER A 259 -18.03 -7.91 -15.55
CA SER A 259 -18.96 -8.16 -14.45
C SER A 259 -20.02 -9.21 -14.83
N ALA A 260 -20.51 -9.16 -16.08
CA ALA A 260 -21.43 -10.17 -16.60
C ALA A 260 -20.78 -11.55 -16.70
N TYR A 261 -19.53 -11.63 -17.16
CA TYR A 261 -18.80 -12.89 -17.25
C TYR A 261 -18.47 -13.48 -15.87
N LEU A 262 -18.11 -12.63 -14.91
CA LEU A 262 -17.78 -13.03 -13.53
C LEU A 262 -19.04 -13.25 -12.66
N GLU A 263 -20.23 -12.93 -13.16
CA GLU A 263 -21.51 -12.97 -12.43
C GLU A 263 -21.49 -12.11 -11.14
N ILE A 264 -20.85 -10.95 -11.18
CA ILE A 264 -20.73 -10.01 -10.05
C ILE A 264 -21.40 -8.66 -10.33
N GLU A 265 -21.77 -7.94 -9.27
CA GLU A 265 -22.42 -6.63 -9.39
C GLU A 265 -21.40 -5.54 -9.75
N LYS A 266 -21.66 -4.78 -10.80
CA LYS A 266 -20.87 -3.60 -11.13
C LYS A 266 -21.20 -2.46 -10.16
N THR A 267 -20.19 -1.87 -9.54
CA THR A 267 -20.36 -0.79 -8.55
C THR A 267 -19.88 0.56 -9.07
N SER A 268 -20.41 1.64 -8.50
CA SER A 268 -19.96 3.01 -8.77
C SER A 268 -18.76 3.44 -7.91
N PHE A 269 -18.30 2.57 -6.99
CA PHE A 269 -17.21 2.89 -6.06
C PHE A 269 -15.87 2.88 -6.78
N THR A 270 -15.03 3.86 -6.45
CA THR A 270 -13.67 4.00 -6.97
C THR A 270 -12.64 3.51 -5.95
N SER A 271 -11.40 3.29 -6.40
CA SER A 271 -10.30 2.95 -5.48
C SER A 271 -10.04 4.03 -4.42
N SER A 272 -10.33 5.31 -4.70
CA SER A 272 -10.29 6.38 -3.71
C SER A 272 -11.33 6.20 -2.60
N ASP A 273 -12.56 5.82 -2.95
CA ASP A 273 -13.64 5.59 -1.98
C ASP A 273 -13.28 4.42 -1.05
N VAL A 274 -12.69 3.37 -1.63
CA VAL A 274 -12.16 2.23 -0.88
C VAL A 274 -11.08 2.68 0.10
N ASN A 275 -10.09 3.43 -0.38
CA ASN A 275 -9.00 3.93 0.46
C ASN A 275 -9.51 4.83 1.59
N GLU A 276 -10.54 5.64 1.34
CA GLU A 276 -11.18 6.44 2.38
C GLU A 276 -11.93 5.56 3.39
N ALA A 277 -12.69 4.57 2.93
CA ALA A 277 -13.38 3.62 3.80
C ALA A 277 -12.39 2.85 4.68
N LEU A 278 -11.26 2.41 4.14
CA LEU A 278 -10.16 1.80 4.89
C LEU A 278 -9.66 2.71 6.00
N ARG A 279 -9.37 3.99 5.68
CA ARG A 279 -8.92 4.98 6.66
C ARG A 279 -9.94 5.17 7.79
N ARG A 280 -11.24 5.15 7.48
CA ARG A 280 -12.32 5.24 8.47
C ARG A 280 -12.33 4.01 9.38
N ILE A 281 -12.29 2.80 8.83
CA ILE A 281 -12.25 1.54 9.59
C ILE A 281 -11.04 1.48 10.53
N PHE A 282 -9.85 1.86 10.04
CA PHE A 282 -8.64 1.87 10.86
C PHE A 282 -8.71 2.93 11.98
N ARG A 283 -9.30 4.09 11.72
CA ARG A 283 -9.51 5.12 12.74
C ARG A 283 -10.51 4.67 13.81
N GLU A 284 -11.61 4.06 13.41
CA GLU A 284 -12.63 3.52 14.32
C GLU A 284 -12.08 2.38 15.17
N SER A 285 -11.35 1.43 14.59
CA SER A 285 -10.75 0.34 15.35
C SER A 285 -9.72 0.84 16.37
N ARG A 286 -8.95 1.88 16.03
CA ARG A 286 -8.04 2.54 16.97
C ARG A 286 -8.79 3.23 18.11
N ASN A 287 -9.87 3.95 17.81
CA ASN A 287 -10.69 4.61 18.82
C ASN A 287 -11.40 3.60 19.73
N ASN A 288 -11.95 2.53 19.17
CA ASN A 288 -12.60 1.47 19.94
C ASN A 288 -11.61 0.72 20.83
N LYS A 289 -10.37 0.48 20.39
CA LYS A 289 -9.32 -0.07 21.26
C LYS A 289 -8.98 0.89 22.41
N SER A 290 -8.95 2.20 22.17
CA SER A 290 -8.75 3.17 23.26
C SER A 290 -9.95 3.25 24.22
N MET A 291 -11.18 3.06 23.75
CA MET A 291 -12.39 3.06 24.60
C MET A 291 -12.59 1.73 25.36
N ALA A 292 -12.33 0.58 24.72
CA ALA A 292 -12.45 -0.75 25.31
C ALA A 292 -11.36 -1.04 26.35
N SER A 293 -10.20 -0.37 26.24
CA SER A 293 -9.17 -0.34 27.29
C SER A 293 -9.58 0.45 28.54
N GLY A 294 -10.85 0.83 28.68
CA GLY A 294 -11.45 1.36 29.91
C GLY A 294 -11.53 0.37 31.09
N LYS A 295 -11.03 -0.86 30.95
CA LYS A 295 -10.90 -1.81 32.07
C LYS A 295 -9.44 -1.91 32.51
N ILE A 296 -9.15 -1.25 33.63
CA ILE A 296 -7.88 -1.30 34.38
C ILE A 296 -6.68 -0.85 33.53
N ALA A 297 -6.73 0.40 33.07
CA ALA A 297 -5.52 1.13 32.74
C ALA A 297 -4.68 1.27 34.03
N LYS A 298 -3.83 0.29 34.33
CA LYS A 298 -2.61 0.58 35.07
C LYS A 298 -1.90 1.65 34.26
N ASN A 299 -1.90 2.89 34.73
CA ASN A 299 -1.35 4.08 34.09
C ASN A 299 0.09 3.85 33.60
N ASN A 300 0.22 3.30 32.40
CA ASN A 300 1.42 3.40 31.58
C ASN A 300 1.19 4.59 30.66
N VAL A 301 1.38 5.78 31.22
CA VAL A 301 1.50 6.99 30.41
C VAL A 301 2.66 6.76 29.45
N THR A 302 2.37 6.66 28.15
CA THR A 302 3.41 6.52 27.13
C THR A 302 4.23 7.79 27.03
N GLU A 303 5.50 7.67 26.67
CA GLU A 303 6.41 8.82 26.56
C GLU A 303 5.92 9.87 25.55
N ALA A 304 5.22 9.45 24.50
CA ALA A 304 4.56 10.36 23.56
C ALA A 304 3.46 11.22 24.23
N ASN A 305 2.65 10.62 25.11
CA ASN A 305 1.61 11.32 25.86
C ASN A 305 2.25 12.32 26.84
N LEU A 306 3.28 11.89 27.59
CA LEU A 306 4.07 12.75 28.48
C LEU A 306 4.64 13.97 27.74
N ASN A 307 5.25 13.76 26.57
CA ASN A 307 5.81 14.85 25.77
C ASN A 307 4.72 15.82 25.29
N SER A 308 3.57 15.29 24.83
CA SER A 308 2.45 16.11 24.39
C SER A 308 1.86 16.97 25.53
N TRP A 309 1.74 16.39 26.73
CA TRP A 309 1.23 17.09 27.91
C TRP A 309 2.23 18.12 28.43
N ALA A 310 3.51 17.77 28.51
CA ALA A 310 4.56 18.69 28.93
C ALA A 310 4.62 19.92 28.03
N LEU A 311 4.48 19.77 26.70
CA LEU A 311 4.44 20.89 25.77
C LEU A 311 3.19 21.76 25.94
N LYS A 312 2.01 21.16 26.12
CA LYS A 312 0.76 21.90 26.37
C LYS A 312 0.83 22.70 27.68
N ILE A 313 1.31 22.07 28.76
CA ILE A 313 1.47 22.75 30.06
C ILE A 313 2.56 23.83 29.97
N LYS A 314 3.65 23.60 29.23
CA LYS A 314 4.70 24.61 29.01
C LYS A 314 4.19 25.83 28.25
N GLN A 315 3.27 25.66 27.29
CA GLN A 315 2.62 26.77 26.60
C GLN A 315 1.76 27.61 27.55
N ALA A 316 1.06 26.97 28.51
CA ALA A 316 0.24 27.67 29.50
C ALA A 316 1.04 28.27 30.67
N HIS A 317 2.10 27.60 31.13
CA HIS A 317 2.94 28.00 32.27
C HIS A 317 4.42 28.13 31.86
N PRO A 318 4.81 29.21 31.17
CA PRO A 318 6.15 29.36 30.61
C PRO A 318 7.26 29.51 31.66
N LYS A 319 6.92 29.87 32.91
CA LYS A 319 7.88 30.04 34.02
C LYS A 319 8.52 28.73 34.49
N ILE A 320 7.99 27.57 34.10
CA ILE A 320 8.44 26.27 34.59
C ILE A 320 9.27 25.55 33.54
N HIS A 321 10.40 24.98 33.95
CA HIS A 321 11.32 24.28 33.06
C HIS A 321 10.73 22.95 32.54
N LEU A 322 11.01 22.61 31.27
CA LEU A 322 10.41 21.43 30.62
C LEU A 322 10.82 20.11 31.28
N SER A 323 12.04 20.02 31.82
CA SER A 323 12.49 18.80 32.53
C SER A 323 11.65 18.58 33.80
N VAL A 324 11.45 19.63 34.60
CA VAL A 324 10.67 19.59 35.84
C VAL A 324 9.21 19.22 35.55
N LEU A 325 8.63 19.73 34.46
CA LEU A 325 7.30 19.30 34.00
C LEU A 325 7.26 17.81 33.66
N LYS A 326 8.25 17.30 32.92
CA LYS A 326 8.29 15.88 32.55
C LYS A 326 8.48 14.98 33.77
N ASP A 327 9.34 15.36 34.69
CA ASP A 327 9.60 14.57 35.91
C ASP A 327 8.39 14.58 36.84
N ASN A 328 7.73 15.72 36.99
CA ASN A 328 6.48 15.79 37.73
C ASN A 328 5.36 15.00 37.04
N LEU A 329 5.19 15.12 35.72
CA LEU A 329 4.20 14.34 34.96
C LEU A 329 4.46 12.83 35.00
N ARG A 330 5.71 12.39 35.14
CA ARG A 330 6.05 10.97 35.37
C ARG A 330 5.53 10.49 36.73
N THR A 331 5.58 11.37 37.72
CA THR A 331 5.14 11.09 39.10
C THR A 331 3.63 11.21 39.26
N THR A 332 3.03 12.32 38.84
CA THR A 332 1.58 12.55 38.94
C THR A 332 0.80 11.67 37.98
N LYS A 333 1.37 11.36 36.81
CA LYS A 333 0.72 10.67 35.69
C LYS A 333 -0.57 11.35 35.21
N ASP A 334 -0.83 12.58 35.64
CA ASP A 334 -2.00 13.38 35.29
C ASP A 334 -1.57 14.84 35.04
N PRO A 335 -1.90 15.41 33.85
CA PRO A 335 -1.64 16.82 33.58
C PRO A 335 -2.43 17.77 34.49
N SER A 336 -3.63 17.40 34.93
CA SER A 336 -4.49 18.27 35.75
C SER A 336 -3.90 18.46 37.15
N GLU A 337 -3.44 17.37 37.76
CA GLU A 337 -2.75 17.44 39.05
C GLU A 337 -1.43 18.20 38.98
N THR A 338 -0.65 18.04 37.89
CA THR A 338 0.54 18.87 37.69
C THR A 338 0.18 20.36 37.61
N ILE A 339 -0.90 20.74 36.93
CA ILE A 339 -1.38 22.14 36.91
C ILE A 339 -1.81 22.59 38.31
N ASN A 340 -2.49 21.76 39.10
CA ASN A 340 -2.84 22.10 40.48
C ASN A 340 -1.62 22.34 41.36
N ILE A 341 -0.57 21.52 41.24
CA ILE A 341 0.70 21.70 41.96
C ILE A 341 1.33 23.04 41.57
N ILE A 342 1.31 23.38 40.27
CA ILE A 342 1.81 24.67 39.75
C ILE A 342 1.03 25.84 40.36
N MET A 343 -0.31 25.75 40.40
CA MET A 343 -1.18 26.79 40.96
C MET A 343 -0.97 26.97 42.47
N LYS A 344 -0.67 25.89 43.21
CA LYS A 344 -0.28 25.94 44.63
C LYS A 344 1.13 26.51 44.87
N GLY A 345 1.85 26.89 43.81
CA GLY A 345 3.22 27.40 43.90
C GLY A 345 4.30 26.32 43.95
N GLY A 346 3.93 25.04 43.82
CA GLY A 346 4.86 23.93 43.65
C GLY A 346 5.60 24.00 42.32
N LEU A 347 6.74 23.30 42.22
CA LEU A 347 7.65 23.26 41.06
C LEU A 347 8.40 24.57 40.74
N ILE A 348 8.03 25.71 41.33
CA ILE A 348 8.73 26.98 41.08
C ILE A 348 10.17 26.94 41.58
N ALA A 349 10.42 26.38 42.77
CA ALA A 349 11.77 26.27 43.35
C ALA A 349 12.65 25.30 42.51
N GLU A 350 12.16 24.09 42.25
CA GLU A 350 12.83 23.10 41.39
C GLU A 350 13.08 23.64 39.98
N SER A 351 12.15 24.42 39.44
CA SER A 351 12.35 25.09 38.15
C SER A 351 13.43 26.17 38.22
N LYS A 352 13.50 26.95 39.30
CA LYS A 352 14.58 27.95 39.49
C LYS A 352 15.94 27.27 39.60
N GLU A 353 16.03 26.15 40.30
CA GLU A 353 17.24 25.31 40.37
C GLU A 353 17.60 24.73 39.00
N ALA A 354 16.62 24.20 38.25
CA ALA A 354 16.86 23.72 36.89
C ALA A 354 17.36 24.83 35.96
N TYR A 355 16.82 26.05 36.08
CA TYR A 355 17.35 27.21 35.37
C TYR A 355 18.75 27.63 35.86
N ALA A 356 19.04 27.56 37.16
CA ALA A 356 20.38 27.84 37.70
C ALA A 356 21.40 26.80 37.23
N ASN A 357 21.04 25.52 37.21
CA ASN A 357 21.85 24.42 36.69
C ASN A 357 22.06 24.53 35.18
N SER A 358 21.04 24.97 34.45
CA SER A 358 21.20 25.30 33.02
C SER A 358 22.16 26.48 32.83
N LYS A 359 22.14 27.49 33.71
CA LYS A 359 23.09 28.61 33.68
C LYS A 359 24.51 28.16 34.02
N THR A 360 24.72 27.35 35.06
CA THR A 360 26.06 26.82 35.40
C THR A 360 26.57 25.85 34.33
N LEU A 361 25.70 25.09 33.66
CA LEU A 361 26.06 24.30 32.49
C LEU A 361 26.45 25.21 31.31
N SER A 362 25.71 26.29 31.07
CA SER A 362 26.10 27.33 30.10
C SER A 362 27.41 28.02 30.46
N GLU A 363 27.73 28.21 31.75
CA GLU A 363 29.03 28.71 32.23
C GLU A 363 30.15 27.69 32.05
N LYS A 364 29.89 26.39 32.25
CA LYS A 364 30.84 25.33 31.90
C LYS A 364 31.06 25.24 30.38
N LEU A 365 30.02 25.43 29.58
CA LEU A 365 30.10 25.56 28.12
C LEU A 365 30.83 26.85 27.70
N LEU A 366 30.77 27.92 28.49
CA LEU A 366 31.57 29.14 28.29
C LEU A 366 33.07 28.89 28.50
N LYS A 367 33.45 27.92 29.34
CA LYS A 367 34.85 27.49 29.51
C LYS A 367 35.34 26.59 28.35
N MET A 368 34.45 26.11 27.49
CA MET A 368 34.88 25.40 26.28
C MET A 368 35.48 26.37 25.26
N PRO A 369 36.43 25.92 24.42
CA PRO A 369 37.00 26.74 23.35
C PRO A 369 35.88 27.40 22.52
N LYS A 370 36.01 28.71 22.26
CA LYS A 370 34.98 29.53 21.59
C LYS A 370 34.51 28.92 20.27
N ASP A 371 35.38 28.18 19.58
CA ASP A 371 35.09 27.54 18.29
C ASP A 371 34.05 26.43 18.41
N VAL A 372 34.14 25.59 19.46
CA VAL A 372 33.20 24.48 19.68
C VAL A 372 31.82 25.01 20.03
N ARG A 373 31.76 26.10 20.80
CA ARG A 373 30.50 26.76 21.14
C ARG A 373 29.84 27.38 19.91
N ARG A 374 30.60 28.13 19.10
CA ARG A 374 30.11 28.68 17.83
C ARG A 374 29.57 27.56 16.94
N LEU A 375 30.33 26.49 16.77
CA LEU A 375 29.95 25.37 15.90
C LEU A 375 28.67 24.63 16.36
N LEU A 376 28.45 24.52 17.68
CA LEU A 376 27.20 23.96 18.23
C LEU A 376 26.00 24.91 18.07
N GLU A 377 26.19 26.20 18.33
CA GLU A 377 25.15 27.21 18.12
C GLU A 377 24.79 27.33 16.63
N ASP A 378 25.78 27.36 15.75
CA ASP A 378 25.60 27.40 14.29
C ASP A 378 24.84 26.16 13.80
N ARG A 379 25.23 24.95 14.22
CA ARG A 379 24.52 23.71 13.85
C ARG A 379 23.06 23.69 14.30
N LYS A 380 22.77 24.23 15.49
CA LYS A 380 21.40 24.32 16.02
C LYS A 380 20.57 25.29 15.18
N TRP A 381 21.10 26.47 14.88
CA TRP A 381 20.42 27.47 14.06
C TRP A 381 20.24 26.99 12.61
N ASP A 382 21.23 26.34 12.03
CA ASP A 382 21.15 25.73 10.69
C ASP A 382 20.04 24.70 10.59
N LEU A 383 19.85 23.88 11.64
CA LEU A 383 18.79 22.87 11.67
C LEU A 383 17.40 23.52 11.76
N ILE A 384 17.27 24.60 12.54
CA ILE A 384 16.02 25.36 12.67
C ILE A 384 15.69 26.09 11.35
N GLU A 385 16.68 26.74 10.72
CA GLU A 385 16.49 27.48 9.47
C GLU A 385 16.15 26.54 8.30
N ARG A 386 16.79 25.37 8.21
CA ARG A 386 16.43 24.33 7.22
C ARG A 386 15.00 23.85 7.38
N ASN A 387 14.59 23.56 8.62
CA ASN A 387 13.21 23.16 8.89
C ASN A 387 12.23 24.28 8.56
N ARG A 388 12.51 25.52 8.98
CA ARG A 388 11.67 26.70 8.68
C ARG A 388 11.51 26.91 7.17
N LYS A 389 12.60 26.83 6.41
CA LYS A 389 12.58 26.95 4.94
C LYS A 389 11.71 25.87 4.31
N SER A 390 11.85 24.61 4.74
CA SER A 390 11.01 23.51 4.25
C SER A 390 9.52 23.73 4.56
N TYR A 391 9.18 24.24 5.75
CA TYR A 391 7.81 24.57 6.11
C TYR A 391 7.24 25.73 5.28
N LEU A 392 8.02 26.80 5.06
CA LEU A 392 7.60 27.95 4.28
C LEU A 392 7.44 27.61 2.80
N GLU A 393 8.32 26.80 2.22
CA GLU A 393 8.18 26.31 0.85
C GLU A 393 6.92 25.46 0.69
N LYS A 394 6.65 24.54 1.63
CA LYS A 394 5.41 23.76 1.64
C LYS A 394 4.18 24.64 1.74
N SER A 395 4.19 25.62 2.64
CA SER A 395 3.09 26.55 2.82
C SER A 395 2.87 27.47 1.62
N ARG A 396 3.94 27.99 1.00
CA ARG A 396 3.85 28.83 -0.21
C ARG A 396 3.31 28.06 -1.40
N LYS A 397 3.76 26.82 -1.61
CA LYS A 397 3.20 25.94 -2.65
C LYS A 397 1.70 25.78 -2.45
N LEU A 398 1.29 25.45 -1.23
CA LEU A 398 -0.11 25.25 -0.87
C LEU A 398 -0.96 26.52 -1.09
N ILE A 399 -0.43 27.71 -0.81
CA ILE A 399 -1.12 28.99 -1.05
C ILE A 399 -1.19 29.34 -2.53
N ASN A 400 -0.10 29.14 -3.30
CA ASN A 400 -0.08 29.43 -4.73
C ASN A 400 -1.00 28.49 -5.51
N ASP A 401 -1.02 27.20 -5.14
CA ASP A 401 -1.94 26.22 -5.70
C ASP A 401 -3.39 26.62 -5.40
N LEU A 402 -3.68 27.12 -4.19
CA LEU A 402 -5.02 27.61 -3.83
C LEU A 402 -5.40 28.88 -4.60
N LYS A 403 -4.46 29.79 -4.87
CA LYS A 403 -4.70 31.01 -5.65
C LYS A 403 -4.97 30.71 -7.12
N GLN A 404 -4.19 29.82 -7.73
CA GLN A 404 -4.43 29.37 -9.11
C GLN A 404 -5.76 28.64 -9.30
N GLN A 405 -6.35 28.11 -8.23
CA GLN A 405 -7.68 27.50 -8.28
C GLN A 405 -8.82 28.51 -8.16
N LEU A 406 -8.52 29.75 -7.74
CA LEU A 406 -9.49 30.80 -7.45
C LEU A 406 -9.53 31.90 -8.52
N GLU A 407 -8.45 32.06 -9.29
CA GLU A 407 -8.38 32.82 -10.56
C GLU A 407 -8.78 31.90 -11.73
#